data_AF-A0A1F4F877-F1
#
_entry.id   AF-A0A1F4F877-F1
#
_cell.length_a   1.000
_cell.length_b   1.000
_cell.length_c   1.000
_cell.angle_alpha   90.00
_cell.angle_beta   90.00
_cell.angle_gamma   90.00
#
_symmetry.space_group_name_H-M   'P 1'
#
loop_
_entity.id
_entity.type
_entity.pdbx_description
1 polymer ?
#
loop_
_entity_poly.entity_id
_entity_poly.type
_entity_poly.pdbx_seq_one_letter_code
_entity_poly.pdbx_strand_id
1 'polypeptide(L)'
;MPWCENAFASNKRVAAVRIAVLLLLSVVLGGCASQSLRAGADDPANVTNFINLSGFPPEYKRGFAAGCENARDASGRSAQRPKGDASFVQGWHDGIDYCRSRKPR
;
A
#
# COMPACT_ATOMS: atom_id res chain seq x y z
N MET A 1 11.49 -62.39 -16.41
CA MET A 1 12.11 -61.05 -16.53
C MET A 1 11.30 -60.07 -15.67
N PRO A 2 11.66 -59.79 -14.39
CA PRO A 2 10.83 -58.98 -13.48
C PRO A 2 11.41 -57.60 -13.11
N TRP A 3 12.24 -56.98 -13.97
CA TRP A 3 13.02 -55.78 -13.60
C TRP A 3 12.41 -54.43 -13.98
N CYS A 4 11.20 -54.37 -14.56
CA CYS A 4 10.64 -53.10 -15.08
C CYS A 4 9.63 -52.40 -14.16
N GLU A 5 9.13 -53.02 -13.09
CA GLU A 5 8.05 -52.44 -12.26
C GLU A 5 8.56 -51.40 -11.24
N ASN A 6 9.85 -51.44 -10.90
CA ASN A 6 10.43 -50.61 -9.83
C ASN A 6 10.82 -49.19 -10.30
N ALA A 7 11.06 -48.98 -11.59
CA ALA A 7 11.51 -47.69 -12.13
C ALA A 7 10.37 -46.65 -12.21
N PHE A 8 9.13 -47.09 -12.48
CA PHE A 8 7.98 -46.20 -12.61
C PHE A 8 7.51 -45.60 -11.28
N ALA A 9 7.65 -46.32 -10.17
CA ALA A 9 7.25 -45.84 -8.84
C ALA A 9 8.21 -44.78 -8.27
N SER A 10 9.50 -44.89 -8.58
CA SER A 10 10.54 -43.95 -8.12
C SER A 10 10.36 -42.56 -8.75
N ASN A 11 10.09 -42.50 -10.06
CA ASN A 11 9.92 -41.23 -10.78
C ASN A 11 8.69 -40.43 -10.32
N LYS A 12 7.61 -41.11 -9.90
CA LYS A 12 6.40 -40.46 -9.37
C LYS A 12 6.67 -39.79 -8.02
N ARG A 13 7.48 -40.40 -7.16
CA ARG A 13 7.87 -39.84 -5.85
C ARG A 13 8.79 -38.63 -6.04
N VAL A 14 9.75 -38.70 -6.96
CA VAL A 14 10.64 -37.57 -7.29
C VAL A 14 9.86 -36.41 -7.92
N ALA A 15 8.93 -36.70 -8.82
CA ALA A 15 8.05 -35.68 -9.41
C ALA A 15 7.15 -35.03 -8.35
N ALA A 16 6.55 -35.80 -7.45
CA ALA A 16 5.71 -35.28 -6.37
C ALA A 16 6.49 -34.39 -5.39
N VAL A 17 7.72 -34.77 -5.02
CA VAL A 17 8.59 -33.95 -4.16
C VAL A 17 9.00 -32.65 -4.85
N ARG A 18 9.37 -32.70 -6.14
CA ARG A 18 9.69 -31.49 -6.91
C ARG A 18 8.49 -30.54 -7.02
N ILE A 19 7.29 -31.07 -7.27
CA ILE A 19 6.06 -30.28 -7.30
C ILE A 19 5.77 -29.67 -5.92
N ALA A 20 5.90 -30.44 -4.84
CA ALA A 20 5.71 -29.94 -3.48
C ALA A 20 6.71 -28.84 -3.11
N VAL A 21 7.98 -28.98 -3.51
CA VAL A 21 9.02 -27.96 -3.32
C VAL A 21 8.71 -26.69 -4.11
N LEU A 22 8.28 -26.82 -5.36
CA LEU A 22 7.89 -25.67 -6.20
C LEU A 22 6.66 -24.94 -5.63
N LEU A 23 5.67 -25.68 -5.13
CA LEU A 23 4.50 -25.11 -4.48
C LEU A 23 4.87 -24.39 -3.18
N LEU A 24 5.72 -24.98 -2.34
CA LEU A 24 6.22 -24.33 -1.13
C LEU A 24 7.00 -23.04 -1.43
N LEU A 25 7.84 -23.05 -2.47
CA LEU A 25 8.58 -21.86 -2.92
C LEU A 25 7.65 -20.73 -3.37
N SER A 26 6.55 -21.05 -4.06
CA SER A 26 5.58 -20.04 -4.50
C SER A 26 4.83 -19.37 -3.34
N VAL A 27 4.61 -20.07 -2.22
CA VAL A 27 3.96 -19.50 -1.03
C VAL A 27 4.87 -18.52 -0.31
N VAL A 28 6.18 -18.79 -0.24
CA VAL A 28 7.15 -17.91 0.44
C VAL A 28 7.33 -16.56 -0.29
N LEU A 29 7.18 -16.54 -1.62
CA LEU A 29 7.38 -15.33 -2.43
C LEU A 29 6.14 -14.40 -2.50
N GLY A 30 4.97 -14.82 -2.00
CA GLY A 30 3.72 -14.04 -2.10
C GLY A 30 3.47 -12.98 -1.02
N GLY A 31 4.38 -12.81 -0.04
CA GLY A 31 4.07 -12.14 1.23
C GLY A 31 4.12 -10.59 1.27
N CYS A 32 4.59 -9.89 0.24
CA CYS A 32 4.91 -8.45 0.36
C CYS A 32 4.05 -7.49 -0.47
N ALA A 33 2.95 -7.93 -1.09
CA ALA A 33 2.25 -7.09 -2.07
C ALA A 33 1.18 -6.12 -1.51
N SER A 34 0.85 -6.16 -0.22
CA SER A 34 -0.38 -5.51 0.29
C SER A 34 -0.19 -4.48 1.40
N GLN A 35 1.03 -4.10 1.77
CA GLN A 35 1.21 -3.03 2.76
C GLN A 35 1.16 -1.67 2.06
N SER A 36 0.06 -0.95 2.28
CA SER A 36 -0.01 0.48 2.01
C SER A 36 1.09 1.16 2.84
N LEU A 37 2.13 1.66 2.16
CA LEU A 37 3.29 2.32 2.77
C LEU A 37 2.93 3.61 3.53
N ARG A 38 1.65 4.02 3.50
CA ARG A 38 1.14 5.26 4.08
C ARG A 38 -0.03 4.95 5.00
N ALA A 39 0.25 4.91 6.30
CA ALA A 39 -0.75 4.66 7.32
C ALA A 39 -1.89 5.70 7.23
N GLY A 40 -3.13 5.24 7.19
CA GLY A 40 -4.31 6.12 7.16
C GLY A 40 -4.54 6.89 5.86
N ALA A 41 -3.71 6.74 4.82
CA ALA A 41 -3.93 7.44 3.54
C ALA A 41 -5.26 7.04 2.87
N ASP A 42 -5.75 5.84 3.15
CA ASP A 42 -7.03 5.33 2.66
C ASP A 42 -8.24 5.86 3.45
N ASP A 43 -8.02 6.53 4.58
CA ASP A 43 -9.03 7.14 5.44
C ASP A 43 -8.67 8.61 5.77
N PRO A 44 -8.99 9.57 4.88
CA PRO A 44 -8.58 10.96 5.02
C PRO A 44 -9.19 11.65 6.25
N ALA A 45 -10.36 11.19 6.72
CA ALA A 45 -11.02 11.76 7.89
C ALA A 45 -10.24 11.49 9.19
N ASN A 46 -9.52 10.37 9.23
CA ASN A 46 -8.75 9.95 10.41
C ASN A 46 -7.24 9.91 10.16
N VAL A 47 -6.76 10.40 9.01
CA VAL A 47 -5.35 10.32 8.62
C VAL A 47 -4.40 10.87 9.69
N THR A 48 -4.82 11.95 10.37
CA THR A 48 -4.06 12.61 11.45
C THR A 48 -3.91 11.76 12.72
N ASN A 49 -4.73 10.72 12.89
CA ASN A 49 -4.62 9.75 13.99
C ASN A 49 -3.56 8.67 13.69
N PHE A 50 -3.20 8.48 12.43
CA PHE A 50 -2.23 7.46 11.99
C PHE A 50 -0.81 8.00 11.83
N ILE A 51 -0.63 9.32 11.87
CA ILE A 51 0.68 9.98 11.70
C ILE A 51 0.96 10.93 12.86
N ASN A 52 2.22 11.03 13.26
CA ASN A 52 2.60 11.94 14.33
C ASN A 52 2.76 13.38 13.80
N LEU A 53 1.84 14.28 14.20
CA LEU A 53 1.90 15.71 13.91
C LEU A 53 2.20 16.57 15.16
N SER A 54 2.76 16.00 16.23
CA SER A 54 2.89 16.68 17.54
C SER A 54 3.76 17.95 17.52
N GLY A 55 4.59 18.18 16.50
CA GLY A 55 5.42 19.37 16.34
C GLY A 55 4.85 20.46 15.42
N PHE A 56 3.68 20.23 14.81
CA PHE A 56 3.10 21.17 13.84
C PHE A 56 2.02 22.07 14.47
N PRO A 57 1.88 23.32 14.00
CA PRO A 57 0.81 24.21 14.46
C PRO A 57 -0.58 23.63 14.11
N PRO A 58 -1.63 24.00 14.86
CA PRO A 58 -2.98 23.49 14.63
C PRO A 58 -3.51 23.83 13.23
N GLU A 59 -3.10 24.96 12.65
CA GLU A 59 -3.42 25.38 11.28
C GLU A 59 -2.89 24.38 10.26
N TYR A 60 -1.65 23.91 10.45
CA TYR A 60 -1.03 22.91 9.58
C TYR A 60 -1.78 21.59 9.64
N LYS A 61 -2.17 21.13 10.84
CA LYS A 61 -2.93 19.89 11.03
C LYS A 61 -4.28 19.95 10.32
N ARG A 62 -4.98 21.09 10.43
CA ARG A 62 -6.24 21.35 9.71
C ARG A 62 -6.02 21.34 8.19
N GLY A 63 -4.97 22.00 7.72
CA GLY A 63 -4.56 21.99 6.33
C GLY A 63 -4.32 20.58 5.81
N PHE A 64 -3.54 19.78 6.54
CA PHE A 64 -3.20 18.40 6.19
C PHE A 64 -4.44 17.52 6.01
N ALA A 65 -5.38 17.54 6.96
CA ALA A 65 -6.63 16.81 6.84
C ALA A 65 -7.44 17.25 5.60
N ALA A 66 -7.62 18.56 5.40
CA ALA A 66 -8.34 19.11 4.25
C ALA A 66 -7.67 18.77 2.91
N GLY A 67 -6.34 18.70 2.87
CA GLY A 67 -5.56 18.28 1.71
C GLY A 67 -5.79 16.81 1.37
N CYS A 68 -5.81 15.95 2.39
CA CYS A 68 -6.11 14.54 2.23
C CYS A 68 -7.53 14.27 1.72
N GLU A 69 -8.53 15.00 2.23
CA GLU A 69 -9.91 14.96 1.71
C GLU A 69 -9.95 15.34 0.23
N ASN A 70 -9.19 16.38 -0.15
CA ASN A 70 -9.09 16.84 -1.54
C ASN A 70 -8.43 15.83 -2.48
N ALA A 71 -7.42 15.11 -1.99
CA ALA A 71 -6.66 14.15 -2.79
C ALA A 71 -7.52 13.00 -3.34
N ARG A 72 -8.65 12.71 -2.67
CA ARG A 72 -9.59 11.64 -3.05
C ARG A 72 -10.71 12.11 -3.97
N ASP A 73 -10.85 13.41 -4.20
CA ASP A 73 -11.85 13.90 -5.16
C ASP A 73 -11.43 13.47 -6.58
N ALA A 74 -12.06 12.39 -7.05
CA ALA A 74 -11.78 11.76 -8.34
C ALA A 74 -12.15 12.65 -9.54
N SER A 75 -12.83 13.78 -9.30
CA SER A 75 -13.25 14.70 -10.36
C SER A 75 -12.10 15.47 -11.01
N GLY A 76 -10.88 15.38 -10.47
CA GLY A 76 -9.70 16.10 -11.00
C GLY A 76 -9.80 17.62 -10.90
N ARG A 77 -10.93 18.14 -10.40
CA ARG A 77 -11.07 19.51 -9.89
C ARG A 77 -10.38 19.56 -8.55
N SER A 78 -9.06 19.38 -8.54
CA SER A 78 -8.25 19.68 -7.36
C SER A 78 -8.63 21.08 -6.92
N ALA A 79 -9.24 21.18 -5.75
CA ALA A 79 -9.86 22.39 -5.28
C ALA A 79 -8.84 23.52 -5.37
N GLN A 80 -9.32 24.67 -5.82
CA GLN A 80 -8.54 25.90 -5.87
C GLN A 80 -7.72 26.04 -4.60
N ARG A 81 -6.39 26.24 -4.74
CA ARG A 81 -5.46 26.31 -3.61
C ARG A 81 -6.09 27.21 -2.53
N PRO A 82 -6.28 26.69 -1.31
CA PRO A 82 -6.98 27.44 -0.29
C PRO A 82 -6.22 28.74 0.02
N LYS A 83 -6.99 29.81 0.21
CA LYS A 83 -6.45 31.08 0.70
C LYS A 83 -6.51 31.04 2.22
N GLY A 84 -5.39 31.29 2.88
CA GLY A 84 -5.28 31.24 4.33
C GLY A 84 -3.83 31.40 4.79
N ASP A 85 -3.60 31.16 6.08
CA ASP A 85 -2.27 31.23 6.69
C ASP A 85 -1.28 30.29 5.99
N ALA A 86 -0.02 30.71 5.89
CA ALA A 86 1.03 29.94 5.23
C ALA A 86 1.12 28.49 5.76
N SER A 87 0.96 28.31 7.07
CA SER A 87 0.96 27.00 7.73
C SER A 87 -0.20 26.10 7.29
N PHE A 88 -1.40 26.66 7.11
CA PHE A 88 -2.55 25.89 6.63
C PHE A 88 -2.32 25.43 5.19
N VAL A 89 -1.86 26.35 4.34
CA VAL A 89 -1.68 26.05 2.93
C VAL A 89 -0.55 25.05 2.71
N GLN A 90 0.52 25.16 3.49
CA GLN A 90 1.59 24.16 3.50
C GLN A 90 1.05 22.77 3.89
N GLY A 91 0.33 22.68 5.01
CA GLY A 91 -0.28 21.43 5.44
C GLY A 91 -1.20 20.83 4.38
N TRP A 92 -2.00 21.65 3.70
CA TRP A 92 -2.87 21.21 2.60
C TRP A 92 -2.12 20.57 1.44
N HIS A 93 -0.98 21.14 1.03
CA HIS A 93 -0.13 20.52 0.01
C HIS A 93 0.44 19.18 0.46
N ASP A 94 0.96 19.12 1.69
CA ASP A 94 1.55 17.90 2.24
C ASP A 94 0.50 16.78 2.39
N GLY A 95 -0.74 17.14 2.77
CA GLY A 95 -1.87 16.22 2.83
C GLY A 95 -2.27 15.66 1.45
N ILE A 96 -2.28 16.50 0.42
CA ILE A 96 -2.53 16.04 -0.96
C ILE A 96 -1.49 15.01 -1.38
N ASP A 97 -0.21 15.33 -1.23
CA ASP A 97 0.88 14.47 -1.68
C ASP A 97 0.94 13.13 -0.90
N TYR A 98 0.51 13.17 0.37
CA TYR A 98 0.39 12.00 1.21
C TYR A 98 -0.77 11.09 0.76
N CYS A 99 -1.99 11.62 0.66
CA CYS A 99 -3.20 10.82 0.38
C CYS A 99 -3.47 10.57 -1.12
N ARG A 100 -2.76 11.23 -2.04
CA ARG A 100 -2.94 11.00 -3.47
C ARG A 100 -2.53 9.56 -3.82
N SER A 101 -3.49 8.79 -4.32
CA SER A 101 -3.26 7.44 -4.84
C SER A 101 -2.21 7.48 -5.95
N ARG A 102 -1.07 6.83 -5.72
CA ARG A 102 -0.10 6.58 -6.78
C ARG A 102 -0.60 5.39 -7.58
N LYS A 103 -1.14 5.63 -8.78
CA LYS A 103 -1.38 4.55 -9.73
C LYS A 103 -0.02 3.87 -9.99
N PRO A 104 0.12 2.55 -9.77
CA PRO A 104 1.31 1.86 -10.22
C PRO A 104 1.42 2.07 -11.74
N ARG A 105 2.58 2.54 -12.20
CA ARG A 105 2.89 2.69 -13.62
C ARG A 105 2.96 1.32 -14.28
#